data_AF-A0A1F8DQI0-F1
#
_entry.id   AF-A0A1F8DQI0-F1
#
_cell.length_a   1.000
_cell.length_b   1.000
_cell.length_c   1.000
_cell.angle_alpha   90.00
_cell.angle_beta   90.00
_cell.angle_gamma   90.00
#
_symmetry.space_group_name_H-M   'P 1'
#
loop_
_entity.id
_entity.type
_entity.pdbx_description
1 polymer ?
#
loop_
_entity_poly.entity_id
_entity_poly.type
_entity_poly.pdbx_seq_one_letter_code
_entity_poly.pdbx_strand_id
1 'polypeptide(L)'
;MITKQKDTKGLLAKKLGISRSSLYYASKQLPKDWKLKTEIEQVLSGHASYGYRRIADELHISRKRVQRVMQRFGMRAYRRRGRKPRKWMSSHGRWSAMPS
;
A
#
# COMPACT_ATOMS: atom_id res chain seq x y z
N MET A 1 21.73 -20.77 30.62
CA MET A 1 20.28 -21.02 30.84
C MET A 1 19.55 -19.68 30.82
N ILE A 2 18.62 -19.44 29.90
CA ILE A 2 17.85 -18.18 29.87
C ILE A 2 16.63 -18.38 30.78
N THR A 3 16.63 -17.76 31.95
CA THR A 3 15.50 -17.79 32.89
C THR A 3 14.43 -16.81 32.44
N LYS A 4 13.21 -17.32 32.18
CA LYS A 4 12.07 -16.50 31.76
C LYS A 4 11.49 -15.79 32.98
N GLN A 5 11.89 -14.54 33.21
CA GLN A 5 11.29 -13.73 34.29
C GLN A 5 9.80 -13.47 34.01
N LYS A 6 8.95 -13.71 35.01
CA LYS A 6 7.51 -13.42 34.96
C LYS A 6 7.28 -11.97 35.37
N ASP A 7 7.36 -11.05 34.42
CA ASP A 7 6.98 -9.65 34.64
C ASP A 7 5.47 -9.52 34.86
N THR A 8 5.07 -8.77 35.89
CA THR A 8 3.66 -8.42 36.07
C THR A 8 3.22 -7.41 35.00
N LYS A 9 1.96 -7.46 34.57
CA LYS A 9 1.44 -6.58 33.49
C LYS A 9 1.66 -5.08 33.79
N GLY A 10 1.65 -4.68 35.06
CA GLY A 10 1.95 -3.30 35.46
C GLY A 10 3.43 -2.93 35.31
N LEU A 11 4.33 -3.84 35.65
CA LEU A 11 5.77 -3.64 35.49
C LEU A 11 6.15 -3.55 34.00
N LEU A 12 5.53 -4.38 33.16
CA LEU A 12 5.69 -4.33 31.71
C LEU A 12 5.26 -2.98 31.12
N ALA A 13 4.11 -2.46 31.54
CA ALA A 13 3.61 -1.16 31.09
C ALA A 13 4.59 -0.03 31.44
N LYS A 14 5.10 -0.03 32.68
CA LYS A 14 6.08 0.95 33.15
C LYS A 14 7.40 0.85 32.38
N LYS A 15 7.92 -0.36 32.15
CA LYS A 15 9.14 -0.59 31.35
C LYS A 15 8.99 -0.06 29.91
N LEU A 16 7.81 -0.22 29.31
CA LEU A 16 7.51 0.23 27.95
C LEU A 16 7.08 1.71 27.87
N GLY A 17 6.89 2.40 29.00
CA GLY A 17 6.45 3.79 29.04
C GLY A 17 5.01 4.02 28.53
N ILE A 18 4.17 2.98 28.53
CA ILE A 18 2.78 3.05 28.04
C ILE A 18 1.77 2.87 29.18
N SER A 19 0.53 3.29 28.95
CA SER A 19 -0.57 3.02 29.89
C SER A 19 -0.88 1.51 29.96
N ARG A 20 -1.35 1.05 31.13
CA ARG A 20 -1.77 -0.35 31.30
C ARG A 20 -2.92 -0.73 30.37
N SER A 21 -3.79 0.21 29.99
CA SER A 21 -4.88 -0.04 29.02
C SER A 21 -4.36 -0.33 27.61
N SER A 22 -3.25 0.31 27.21
CA SER A 22 -2.61 0.06 25.91
C SER A 22 -2.13 -1.38 25.77
N LEU A 23 -1.67 -2.02 26.87
CA LEU A 23 -1.29 -3.45 26.86
C LEU A 23 -2.44 -4.40 26.50
N TYR A 24 -3.69 -4.00 26.79
CA TYR A 24 -4.87 -4.82 26.49
C TYR A 24 -5.51 -4.45 25.16
N TYR A 25 -5.18 -3.29 24.60
CA TYR A 25 -5.77 -2.83 23.35
C TYR A 25 -5.11 -3.53 22.17
N ALA A 26 -5.91 -4.32 21.44
CA ALA A 26 -5.51 -4.92 20.17
C ALA A 26 -6.41 -4.37 19.05
N SER A 27 -5.81 -3.82 18.00
CA SER A 27 -6.57 -3.34 16.85
C SER A 27 -7.23 -4.50 16.12
N LYS A 28 -8.57 -4.55 16.15
CA LYS A 28 -9.39 -5.51 15.40
C LYS A 28 -9.30 -5.32 13.88
N GLN A 29 -8.72 -4.20 13.44
CA GLN A 29 -8.59 -3.87 12.03
C GLN A 29 -7.45 -4.64 11.35
N LEU A 30 -6.36 -4.92 12.07
CA LEU A 30 -5.21 -5.68 11.58
C LEU A 30 -5.58 -7.08 11.08
N PRO A 31 -6.31 -7.92 11.85
CA PRO A 31 -6.75 -9.23 11.38
C PRO A 31 -7.66 -9.17 10.14
N LYS A 32 -8.53 -8.15 10.06
CA LYS A 32 -9.42 -7.95 8.91
C LYS A 32 -8.64 -7.56 7.66
N ASP A 33 -7.69 -6.64 7.80
CA ASP A 33 -6.83 -6.20 6.71
C ASP A 33 -5.93 -7.36 6.22
N TRP A 34 -5.50 -8.26 7.12
CA TRP A 34 -4.72 -9.46 6.77
C TRP A 34 -5.53 -10.48 5.95
N LYS A 35 -6.78 -10.74 6.34
CA LYS A 35 -7.69 -11.60 5.56
C LYS A 35 -7.89 -11.04 4.15
N LEU A 36 -8.19 -9.74 4.06
CA LEU A 36 -8.34 -9.03 2.80
C LEU A 36 -7.07 -9.07 1.94
N LYS A 37 -5.88 -8.96 2.56
CA LYS A 37 -4.60 -9.11 1.83
C LYS A 37 -4.52 -10.46 1.13
N THR A 38 -4.89 -11.53 1.82
CA THR A 38 -4.82 -12.90 1.28
C THR A 38 -5.75 -13.07 0.08
N GLU A 39 -6.98 -12.54 0.17
CA GLU A 39 -7.94 -12.53 -0.95
C GLU A 39 -7.42 -11.71 -2.14
N ILE A 40 -6.81 -10.55 -1.88
CA ILE A 40 -6.20 -9.70 -2.93
C ILE A 40 -5.05 -10.42 -3.63
N GLU A 41 -4.21 -11.16 -2.90
CA GLU A 41 -3.11 -11.94 -3.46
C GLU A 41 -3.61 -13.07 -4.38
N GLN A 42 -4.71 -13.72 -4.01
CA GLN A 42 -5.36 -14.74 -4.86
C GLN A 42 -5.85 -14.13 -6.17
N VAL A 43 -6.51 -12.97 -6.12
CA VAL A 43 -6.98 -12.27 -7.32
C VAL A 43 -5.81 -11.83 -8.21
N LEU A 44 -4.75 -11.28 -7.61
CA LEU A 44 -3.57 -10.83 -8.34
C LEU A 44 -2.80 -11.98 -9.00
N SER A 45 -2.89 -13.20 -8.47
CA SER A 45 -2.30 -14.39 -9.09
C SER A 45 -2.88 -14.68 -10.48
N GLY A 46 -4.19 -14.44 -10.67
CA GLY A 46 -4.84 -14.55 -11.98
C GLY A 46 -4.73 -13.26 -12.82
N HIS A 47 -4.70 -12.11 -12.15
CA HIS A 47 -4.81 -10.80 -12.80
C HIS A 47 -3.75 -9.78 -12.31
N ALA A 48 -2.48 -10.01 -12.62
CA ALA A 48 -1.37 -9.15 -12.16
C ALA A 48 -1.47 -7.65 -12.52
N SER A 49 -2.24 -7.30 -13.54
CA SER A 49 -2.46 -5.90 -13.98
C SER A 49 -3.64 -5.21 -13.27
N TYR A 50 -4.39 -5.91 -12.41
CA TYR A 50 -5.57 -5.34 -11.77
C TYR A 50 -5.20 -4.31 -10.70
N GLY A 51 -5.75 -3.11 -10.87
CA GLY A 51 -5.76 -2.06 -9.86
C GLY A 51 -6.79 -2.30 -8.78
N TYR A 52 -6.68 -1.54 -7.67
CA TYR A 52 -7.62 -1.60 -6.55
C TYR A 52 -9.10 -1.46 -6.95
N ARG A 53 -9.40 -0.77 -8.06
CA ARG A 53 -10.78 -0.64 -8.57
C ARG A 53 -11.31 -1.98 -9.10
N ARG A 54 -10.53 -2.67 -9.94
CA ARG A 54 -10.92 -3.96 -10.53
C ARG A 54 -10.99 -5.06 -9.48
N ILE A 55 -10.03 -5.08 -8.57
CA ILE A 55 -10.01 -6.03 -7.44
C ILE A 55 -11.25 -5.83 -6.54
N ALA A 56 -11.66 -4.57 -6.33
CA ALA A 56 -12.86 -4.28 -5.55
C ALA A 56 -14.15 -4.74 -6.25
N ASP A 57 -14.24 -4.60 -7.57
CA ASP A 57 -15.39 -5.06 -8.34
C ASP A 57 -15.46 -6.60 -8.38
N GLU A 58 -14.31 -7.30 -8.48
CA GLU A 58 -14.21 -8.78 -8.48
C GLU A 58 -14.51 -9.41 -7.11
N LEU A 59 -14.06 -8.78 -6.02
CA LEU A 59 -14.36 -9.23 -4.66
C LEU A 59 -15.72 -8.70 -4.14
N HIS A 60 -16.41 -7.86 -4.90
CA HIS A 60 -17.63 -7.14 -4.47
C HIS A 60 -17.48 -6.37 -3.14
N ILE A 61 -16.31 -5.77 -2.91
CA ILE A 61 -15.96 -5.02 -1.69
C ILE A 61 -15.80 -3.53 -2.00
N SER A 62 -15.95 -2.68 -0.98
CA SER A 62 -15.76 -1.24 -1.17
C SER A 62 -14.32 -0.88 -1.60
N ARG A 63 -14.22 -0.04 -2.63
CA ARG A 63 -12.97 0.42 -3.24
C ARG A 63 -11.98 1.01 -2.22
N LYS A 64 -12.48 1.75 -1.23
CA LYS A 64 -11.66 2.37 -0.16
C LYS A 64 -11.00 1.32 0.74
N ARG A 65 -11.67 0.20 1.03
CA ARG A 65 -11.10 -0.89 1.85
C ARG A 65 -9.94 -1.55 1.12
N VAL A 66 -10.14 -1.91 -0.13
CA VAL A 66 -9.10 -2.53 -0.98
C VAL A 66 -7.92 -1.57 -1.13
N GLN A 67 -8.19 -0.29 -1.43
CA GLN A 67 -7.15 0.74 -1.54
C GLN A 67 -6.31 0.88 -0.26
N ARG A 68 -6.96 0.91 0.92
CA ARG A 68 -6.26 0.98 2.21
C ARG A 68 -5.35 -0.23 2.42
N VAL A 69 -5.85 -1.44 2.18
CA VAL A 69 -5.08 -2.67 2.35
C VAL A 69 -3.90 -2.70 1.38
N MET A 70 -4.11 -2.37 0.11
CA MET A 70 -3.01 -2.29 -0.87
C MET A 70 -1.94 -1.27 -0.45
N GLN A 71 -2.33 -0.09 0.02
CA GLN A 71 -1.37 0.92 0.51
C GLN A 71 -0.63 0.45 1.76
N ARG A 72 -1.33 -0.14 2.73
CA ARG A 72 -0.76 -0.60 4.01
C ARG A 72 0.29 -1.69 3.81
N PHE A 73 0.09 -2.59 2.85
CA PHE A 73 0.98 -3.69 2.55
C PHE A 73 1.91 -3.43 1.35
N GLY A 74 1.93 -2.21 0.81
CA GLY A 74 2.80 -1.85 -0.32
C GLY A 74 2.48 -2.56 -1.64
N MET A 75 1.28 -3.15 -1.78
CA MET A 75 0.85 -3.83 -3.00
C MET A 75 0.52 -2.79 -4.07
N ARG A 76 1.22 -2.87 -5.21
CA ARG A 76 0.99 -2.00 -6.37
C ARG A 76 0.61 -2.85 -7.56
N ALA A 77 -0.48 -2.48 -8.20
CA ALA A 77 -0.86 -3.07 -9.48
C ALA A 77 0.23 -2.82 -10.51
N TYR A 78 0.56 -3.84 -11.28
CA TYR A 78 1.52 -3.70 -12.35
C TYR A 78 0.98 -2.72 -13.40
N ARG A 79 1.78 -1.71 -13.74
CA ARG A 79 1.48 -0.75 -14.81
C ARG A 79 2.62 -0.76 -15.81
N ARG A 80 2.38 -1.27 -17.02
CA ARG A 80 3.32 -1.12 -18.14
C ARG A 80 3.51 0.37 -18.41
N ARG A 81 4.73 0.87 -18.22
CA ARG A 81 5.11 2.21 -18.69
C ARG A 81 5.51 2.07 -20.17
N GLY A 82 4.62 2.49 -21.06
CA GLY A 82 4.96 2.63 -22.48
C GLY A 82 6.07 3.66 -22.67
N ARG A 83 6.89 3.50 -23.73
CA ARG A 83 7.88 4.51 -24.10
C ARG A 83 7.13 5.80 -24.44
N LYS A 84 7.50 6.90 -23.78
CA LYS A 84 6.96 8.22 -24.16
C LYS A 84 7.37 8.49 -25.62
N PRO A 85 6.45 8.91 -26.51
CA PRO A 85 6.81 9.32 -27.85
C PRO A 85 7.87 10.44 -27.77
N ARG A 86 8.95 10.32 -28.54
CA ARG A 86 9.92 11.41 -28.67
C ARG A 86 9.25 12.49 -29.52
N LYS A 87 9.11 13.71 -29.00
CA LYS A 87 8.70 14.86 -29.81
C LYS A 87 9.78 15.06 -30.87
N TRP A 88 9.42 14.95 -32.15
CA TRP A 88 10.26 15.49 -33.22
C TRP A 88 10.28 17.01 -33.03
N MET A 89 11.48 17.59 -32.87
CA MET A 89 11.63 19.04 -32.92
C MET A 89 11.28 19.48 -34.34
N SER A 90 10.02 19.87 -34.56
CA SER A 90 9.65 20.60 -35.76
C SER A 90 10.41 21.93 -35.73
N SER A 91 11.32 22.12 -36.67
CA SER A 91 12.13 23.32 -36.90
C SER A 91 11.30 24.54 -37.35
N HIS A 92 10.05 24.68 -36.91
CA HIS A 92 9.18 25.79 -37.24
C HIS A 92 9.25 26.82 -36.12
N GLY A 93 10.32 27.61 -36.10
CA GLY A 93 10.52 28.65 -35.09
C GLY A 93 11.76 29.51 -35.28
N ARG A 94 12.27 29.70 -36.50
CA ARG A 94 13.39 30.60 -36.76
C ARG A 94 13.31 31.25 -38.15
N TRP A 95 12.43 32.24 -38.29
CA TRP A 95 12.44 33.20 -39.40
C TRP A 95 12.35 34.63 -38.85
N SER A 96 13.16 34.93 -37.83
CA SER A 96 13.15 36.25 -37.18
C SER A 96 14.54 36.57 -36.62
N ALA A 97 15.54 36.69 -37.50
CA ALA A 97 16.78 37.44 -37.26
C ALA A 97 17.73 37.30 -38.47
N MET A 98 17.51 38.08 -39.53
CA MET A 98 18.61 38.51 -40.41
C MET A 98 18.52 40.03 -40.50
N PRO A 99 19.45 40.77 -39.87
CA PRO A 99 19.56 42.21 -40.10
C PRO A 99 20.22 42.47 -41.46
N SER A 100 19.67 43.44 -42.18
CA SER A 100 20.14 43.96 -43.47
C SER A 100 21.47 44.69 -43.37
#